data_AF-A0A7U3VML2-F1
#
_entry.id   AF-A0A7U3VML2-F1
#
_cell.length_a   1.000
_cell.length_b   1.000
_cell.length_c   1.000
_cell.angle_alpha   90.00
_cell.angle_beta   90.00
_cell.angle_gamma   90.00
#
_symmetry.space_group_name_H-M   'P 1'
#
loop_
_entity.id
_entity.type
_entity.pdbx_description
1 polymer ?
#
loop_
_entity_poly.entity_id
_entity_poly.type
_entity_poly.pdbx_seq_one_letter_code
_entity_poly.pdbx_strand_id
1 'polypeptide(L)'
;MPDTAITPLAPAEAAVRLRAAGVRGFLGLDPVTQNDALIGRLLARHRATVYACGDTLLGARPNPDNPRQAEIATTGADPAPVLALAEFLRVYRRHLSLVAVTGTAEPAREALASSGFAETGRLRDHWYRSGDYHDALVHHLRLEPQ
;
A
#
# COMPACT_ATOMS: atom_id res chain seq x y z
N MET A 1 9.32 19.67 10.87
CA MET A 1 8.11 18.85 10.61
C MET A 1 8.52 17.73 9.69
N PRO A 2 8.08 16.48 9.89
CA PRO A 2 8.34 15.44 8.90
C PRO A 2 7.74 15.89 7.57
N ASP A 3 8.50 15.71 6.50
CA ASP A 3 8.08 16.03 5.15
C ASP A 3 6.94 15.08 4.77
N THR A 4 5.72 15.62 4.67
CA THR A 4 4.50 14.88 4.32
C THR A 4 4.14 15.07 2.85
N ALA A 5 5.04 15.65 2.05
CA ALA A 5 4.84 15.82 0.63
C ALA A 5 4.82 14.46 -0.08
N ILE A 6 3.70 14.17 -0.74
CA ILE A 6 3.52 12.94 -1.52
C ILE A 6 3.90 13.21 -2.96
N THR A 7 4.95 12.52 -3.42
CA THR A 7 5.45 12.66 -4.80
C THR A 7 5.21 11.37 -5.58
N PRO A 8 4.45 11.38 -6.68
CA PRO A 8 4.27 10.19 -7.51
C PRO A 8 5.60 9.79 -8.17
N LEU A 9 5.89 8.50 -8.19
CA LEU A 9 7.09 7.94 -8.81
C LEU A 9 6.78 7.39 -10.20
N ALA A 10 7.73 7.54 -11.12
CA ALA A 10 7.68 6.83 -12.39
C ALA A 10 7.82 5.31 -12.15
N PRO A 11 7.22 4.44 -12.97
CA PRO A 11 7.22 2.99 -12.73
C PRO A 11 8.62 2.37 -12.57
N ALA A 12 9.60 2.84 -13.34
CA ALA A 12 10.98 2.35 -13.24
C ALA A 12 11.63 2.74 -11.91
N GLU A 13 11.44 3.98 -11.45
CA GLU A 13 11.96 4.44 -10.16
C GLU A 13 11.26 3.73 -8.99
N ALA A 14 9.94 3.58 -9.08
CA ALA A 14 9.15 2.83 -8.11
C ALA A 14 9.66 1.40 -7.95
N ALA A 15 9.96 0.71 -9.06
CA ALA A 15 10.49 -0.64 -9.03
C ALA A 15 11.84 -0.74 -8.30
N VAL A 16 12.78 0.16 -8.63
CA VAL A 16 14.10 0.22 -7.98
C VAL A 16 13.96 0.45 -6.48
N ARG A 17 13.13 1.42 -6.07
CA ARG A 17 12.94 1.75 -4.65
C ARG A 17 12.21 0.66 -3.88
N LEU A 18 11.19 0.04 -4.46
CA LEU A 18 10.47 -1.09 -3.83
C LEU A 18 11.40 -2.30 -3.61
N ARG A 19 12.26 -2.60 -4.57
CA ARG A 19 13.27 -3.66 -4.44
C ARG A 19 14.27 -3.34 -3.33
N ALA A 20 14.77 -2.09 -3.29
CA ALA A 20 15.68 -1.65 -2.23
C ALA A 20 15.04 -1.71 -0.83
N ALA A 21 13.73 -1.45 -0.73
CA ALA A 21 12.98 -1.57 0.51
C ALA A 21 12.75 -3.03 0.96
N GLY A 22 12.97 -4.01 0.08
CA GLY A 22 12.85 -5.44 0.43
C GLY A 22 11.45 -5.87 0.88
N VAL A 23 10.41 -5.09 0.55
CA VAL A 23 9.04 -5.39 0.95
C VAL A 23 8.46 -6.52 0.13
N ARG A 24 7.48 -7.23 0.70
CA ARG A 24 6.75 -8.32 0.06
C ARG A 24 5.26 -8.05 0.19
N GLY A 25 4.45 -8.49 -0.77
CA GLY A 25 3.00 -8.30 -0.76
C GLY A 25 2.52 -6.88 -1.09
N PHE A 26 3.43 -5.93 -1.42
CA PHE A 26 3.09 -4.53 -1.66
C PHE A 26 2.15 -4.40 -2.88
N LEU A 27 0.85 -4.21 -2.65
CA LEU A 27 -0.21 -4.27 -3.68
C LEU A 27 -0.18 -5.57 -4.51
N GLY A 28 0.17 -6.69 -3.89
CA GLY A 28 0.33 -8.00 -4.55
C GLY A 28 1.64 -8.16 -5.33
N LEU A 29 2.60 -7.24 -5.18
CA LEU A 29 3.95 -7.37 -5.71
C LEU A 29 4.86 -8.09 -4.73
N ASP A 30 5.89 -8.77 -5.25
CA ASP A 30 6.99 -9.31 -4.45
C ASP A 30 8.34 -8.80 -4.99
N PRO A 31 8.74 -7.57 -4.63
CA PRO A 31 10.02 -6.99 -5.02
C PRO A 31 11.27 -7.81 -4.66
N VAL A 32 11.17 -8.79 -3.76
CA VAL A 32 12.30 -9.66 -3.41
C VAL A 32 12.52 -10.74 -4.47
N THR A 33 11.47 -11.18 -5.15
CA THR A 33 11.53 -12.27 -6.15
C THR A 33 11.31 -11.78 -7.58
N GLN A 34 10.74 -10.58 -7.76
CA GLN A 34 10.46 -9.98 -9.06
C GLN A 34 11.58 -9.02 -9.49
N ASN A 35 11.91 -9.02 -10.78
CA ASN A 35 12.81 -8.02 -11.36
C ASN A 35 12.08 -6.70 -11.68
N ASP A 36 12.82 -5.62 -11.91
CA ASP A 36 12.26 -4.28 -12.09
C ASP A 36 11.29 -4.17 -13.27
N ALA A 37 11.59 -4.86 -14.37
CA ALA A 37 10.73 -4.86 -15.55
C ALA A 37 9.38 -5.51 -15.26
N LEU A 38 9.37 -6.62 -14.51
CA LEU A 38 8.14 -7.28 -14.08
C LEU A 38 7.36 -6.41 -13.10
N ILE A 39 8.03 -5.80 -12.12
CA ILE A 39 7.40 -4.87 -11.16
C ILE A 39 6.73 -3.72 -11.91
N GLY A 40 7.46 -3.03 -12.80
CA GLY A 40 6.92 -1.92 -13.59
C GLY A 40 5.73 -2.33 -14.45
N ARG A 41 5.79 -3.51 -15.09
CA ARG A 41 4.68 -4.06 -15.87
C ARG A 41 3.45 -4.36 -15.01
N LEU A 42 3.63 -4.93 -13.83
CA LEU A 42 2.52 -5.25 -12.93
C LEU A 42 1.88 -3.99 -12.34
N LEU A 43 2.68 -2.99 -11.96
CA LEU A 43 2.18 -1.67 -11.54
C LEU A 43 1.26 -1.08 -12.61
N ALA A 44 1.72 -1.05 -13.87
CA ALA A 44 0.91 -0.55 -14.99
C ALA A 44 -0.36 -1.38 -15.21
N ARG A 45 -0.26 -2.72 -15.21
CA ARG A 45 -1.40 -3.64 -15.37
C ARG A 45 -2.47 -3.41 -14.31
N HIS A 46 -2.06 -3.21 -13.06
CA HIS A 46 -2.96 -3.00 -11.93
C HIS A 46 -3.39 -1.54 -11.75
N ARG A 47 -2.94 -0.63 -12.63
CA ARG A 47 -3.14 0.82 -12.47
C ARG A 47 -2.71 1.31 -11.09
N ALA A 48 -1.66 0.70 -10.55
CA ALA A 48 -1.10 1.03 -9.25
C ALA A 48 -0.10 2.19 -9.42
N THR A 49 -0.21 3.18 -8.54
CA THR A 49 0.75 4.28 -8.43
C THR A 49 1.51 4.15 -7.14
N VAL A 50 2.83 4.30 -7.21
CA VAL A 50 3.71 4.39 -6.04
C VAL A 50 4.06 5.85 -5.81
N TYR A 51 4.06 6.26 -4.56
CA TYR A 51 4.43 7.59 -4.12
C TYR A 51 5.57 7.50 -3.11
N ALA A 52 6.39 8.54 -3.06
CA ALA A 52 7.37 8.75 -2.01
C ALA A 52 6.87 9.79 -1.02
N CYS A 53 7.12 9.54 0.26
CA CYS A 53 6.96 10.49 1.37
C CYS A 53 8.19 10.29 2.29
N GLY A 54 9.23 11.11 2.07
CA GLY A 54 10.57 10.82 2.59
C GLY A 54 11.07 9.43 2.16
N ASP A 55 11.49 8.62 3.13
CA ASP A 55 11.95 7.24 2.92
C ASP A 55 10.80 6.22 2.82
N THR A 56 9.57 6.61 3.19
CA THR A 56 8.42 5.72 3.10
C THR A 56 7.89 5.67 1.68
N LEU A 57 7.68 4.46 1.17
CA LEU A 57 6.97 4.23 -0.08
C LEU A 57 5.51 3.90 0.21
N LEU A 58 4.64 4.55 -0.55
CA LEU A 58 3.19 4.45 -0.44
C LEU A 58 2.64 3.95 -1.77
N GLY A 59 1.68 3.03 -1.73
CA GLY A 59 1.06 2.47 -2.92
C GLY A 59 -0.43 2.77 -2.90
N ALA A 60 -1.01 3.04 -4.06
CA ALA A 60 -2.47 3.06 -4.23
C ALA A 60 -2.87 2.44 -5.57
N ARG A 61 -3.89 1.59 -5.56
CA ARG A 61 -4.59 1.14 -6.77
C ARG A 61 -6.10 1.24 -6.60
N PRO A 62 -6.86 1.70 -7.61
CA PRO A 62 -8.32 1.73 -7.52
C PRO A 62 -8.89 0.30 -7.51
N ASN A 63 -9.96 0.07 -6.77
CA ASN A 63 -10.73 -1.16 -6.86
C ASN A 63 -11.56 -1.13 -8.17
N PRO A 64 -11.40 -2.10 -9.09
CA PRO A 64 -12.13 -2.12 -10.36
C PRO A 64 -13.64 -2.30 -10.18
N ASP A 65 -14.07 -2.96 -9.12
CA ASP A 65 -15.48 -3.27 -8.83
C ASP A 65 -16.15 -2.19 -7.98
N ASN A 66 -15.35 -1.35 -7.32
CA ASN A 66 -15.82 -0.19 -6.56
C ASN A 66 -14.88 1.02 -6.78
N PRO A 67 -15.12 1.85 -7.80
CA PRO A 67 -14.22 2.95 -8.17
C PRO A 67 -14.03 4.03 -7.10
N ARG A 68 -14.88 4.08 -6.07
CA ARG A 68 -14.72 4.98 -4.91
C ARG A 68 -13.91 4.34 -3.78
N GLN A 69 -13.39 3.13 -3.96
CA GLN A 69 -12.48 2.45 -3.05
C GLN A 69 -11.09 2.32 -3.68
N ALA A 70 -10.05 2.53 -2.88
CA ALA A 70 -8.68 2.20 -3.27
C ALA A 70 -8.09 1.17 -2.31
N GLU A 71 -7.28 0.27 -2.85
CA GLU A 71 -6.34 -0.50 -2.05
C GLU A 71 -5.05 0.29 -1.91
N ILE A 72 -4.52 0.35 -0.69
CA ILE A 72 -3.27 1.04 -0.38
C ILE A 72 -2.26 0.10 0.25
N ALA A 73 -0.98 0.48 0.16
CA ALA A 73 0.12 -0.19 0.84
C ALA A 73 1.12 0.85 1.35
N THR A 74 1.89 0.49 2.38
CA THR A 74 2.98 1.30 2.93
C THR A 74 4.16 0.40 3.28
N THR A 75 5.38 0.92 3.18
CA THR A 75 6.60 0.20 3.59
C THR A 75 7.05 0.54 5.02
N GLY A 76 6.52 1.61 5.61
CA GLY A 76 6.94 2.14 6.91
C GLY A 76 5.92 1.91 8.02
N ALA A 77 6.36 2.10 9.28
CA ALA A 77 5.53 2.06 10.49
C ALA A 77 4.99 3.43 10.91
N ASP A 78 5.47 4.53 10.30
CA ASP A 78 4.99 5.87 10.59
C ASP A 78 3.57 6.09 10.02
N PRO A 79 2.59 6.50 10.84
CA PRO A 79 1.25 6.83 10.34
C PRO A 79 1.19 8.10 9.51
N ALA A 80 2.11 9.06 9.66
CA ALA A 80 2.02 10.36 8.99
C ALA A 80 2.00 10.26 7.44
N PRO A 81 2.86 9.45 6.79
CA PRO A 81 2.76 9.16 5.35
C PRO A 81 1.41 8.55 4.92
N VAL A 82 0.85 7.65 5.74
CA VAL A 82 -0.43 6.98 5.43
C VAL A 82 -1.60 7.98 5.51
N LEU A 83 -1.61 8.83 6.53
CA LEU A 83 -2.60 9.89 6.68
C LEU A 83 -2.53 10.90 5.53
N ALA A 84 -1.32 11.30 5.12
CA ALA A 84 -1.12 12.16 3.96
C ALA A 84 -1.67 11.51 2.68
N LEU A 85 -1.46 10.20 2.49
CA LEU A 85 -1.98 9.49 1.32
C LEU A 85 -3.51 9.42 1.37
N ALA A 86 -4.07 9.10 2.52
CA ALA A 86 -5.51 9.03 2.71
C ALA A 86 -6.17 10.37 2.36
N GLU A 87 -5.60 11.47 2.82
CA GLU A 87 -6.07 12.82 2.50
C GLU A 87 -5.93 13.14 1.01
N PHE A 88 -4.79 12.80 0.40
CA PHE A 88 -4.58 12.99 -1.04
C PHE A 88 -5.62 12.20 -1.87
N LEU A 89 -5.85 10.93 -1.54
CA LEU A 89 -6.80 10.08 -2.23
C LEU A 89 -8.25 10.53 -2.04
N ARG A 90 -8.57 11.08 -0.86
CA ARG A 90 -9.88 11.67 -0.55
C ARG A 90 -10.13 12.93 -1.39
N VAL A 91 -9.23 13.91 -1.30
CA VAL A 91 -9.41 15.25 -1.88
C VAL A 91 -9.26 15.23 -3.41
N TYR A 92 -8.16 14.66 -3.91
CA TYR A 92 -7.81 14.77 -5.32
C TYR A 92 -8.29 13.60 -6.16
N ARG A 93 -8.50 12.43 -5.56
CA ARG A 93 -8.96 11.23 -6.26
C ARG A 93 -10.39 10.82 -5.90
N ARG A 94 -11.04 11.51 -4.96
CA ARG A 94 -12.45 11.33 -4.56
C ARG A 94 -12.78 9.90 -4.10
N HIS A 95 -11.82 9.20 -3.51
CA HIS A 95 -12.11 7.93 -2.84
C HIS A 95 -12.87 8.18 -1.54
N LEU A 96 -13.78 7.26 -1.21
CA LEU A 96 -14.61 7.27 0.01
C LEU A 96 -14.24 6.15 0.98
N SER A 97 -13.42 5.19 0.54
CA SER A 97 -12.90 4.13 1.40
C SER A 97 -11.55 3.65 0.93
N LEU A 98 -10.75 3.17 1.88
CA LEU A 98 -9.44 2.59 1.64
C LEU A 98 -9.40 1.19 2.25
N VAL A 99 -8.73 0.27 1.56
CA VAL A 99 -8.44 -1.08 2.05
C VAL A 99 -6.94 -1.27 2.04
N ALA A 100 -6.40 -2.01 3.00
CA ALA A 100 -5.02 -2.48 2.96
C ALA A 100 -4.97 -3.95 3.38
N VAL A 101 -4.06 -4.69 2.76
CA VAL A 101 -3.80 -6.10 3.12
C VAL A 101 -2.36 -6.20 3.60
N THR A 102 -2.17 -6.64 4.84
CA THR A 102 -0.83 -6.75 5.46
C THR A 102 -0.61 -8.12 6.07
N GLY A 103 0.65 -8.45 6.30
CA GLY A 103 1.02 -9.59 7.13
C GLY A 103 0.75 -9.31 8.60
N THR A 104 0.80 -10.36 9.41
CA THR A 104 0.59 -10.28 10.86
C THR A 104 1.74 -9.56 11.59
N ALA A 105 2.96 -9.58 11.04
CA ALA A 105 4.17 -9.05 11.65
C ALA A 105 4.86 -7.95 10.80
N GLU A 106 4.12 -7.23 9.97
CA GLU A 106 4.69 -6.20 9.10
C GLU A 106 4.64 -4.79 9.72
N PRO A 107 5.70 -3.96 9.53
CA PRO A 107 5.71 -2.57 10.00
C PRO A 107 4.49 -1.77 9.52
N ALA A 108 3.99 -2.07 8.33
CA ALA A 108 2.81 -1.46 7.74
C ALA A 108 1.55 -1.58 8.63
N ARG A 109 1.44 -2.65 9.42
CA ARG A 109 0.29 -2.88 10.30
C ARG A 109 0.16 -1.79 11.37
N GLU A 110 1.28 -1.38 11.95
CA GLU A 110 1.31 -0.34 12.99
C GLU A 110 0.94 1.03 12.42
N ALA A 111 1.46 1.37 11.23
CA ALA A 111 1.11 2.60 10.53
C ALA A 111 -0.40 2.67 10.24
N LEU A 112 -1.00 1.58 9.74
CA LEU A 112 -2.42 1.52 9.42
C LEU A 112 -3.30 1.67 10.68
N ALA A 113 -2.99 0.93 11.75
CA ALA A 113 -3.73 1.00 13.00
C ALA A 113 -3.70 2.42 13.60
N SER A 114 -2.51 3.04 13.64
CA SER A 114 -2.34 4.42 14.11
C SER A 114 -2.94 5.47 13.18
N SER A 115 -3.29 5.10 11.94
CA SER A 115 -3.97 5.97 10.96
C SER A 115 -5.49 5.82 10.96
N GLY A 116 -6.05 5.06 11.92
CA GLY A 116 -7.50 4.89 12.08
C GLY A 116 -8.11 3.79 11.21
N PHE A 117 -7.30 2.94 10.56
CA PHE A 117 -7.82 1.75 9.91
C PHE A 117 -8.32 0.74 10.94
N ALA A 118 -9.48 0.14 10.68
CA ALA A 118 -9.98 -0.98 11.45
C ALA A 118 -9.60 -2.30 10.79
N GLU A 119 -9.12 -3.28 11.56
CA GLU A 119 -9.00 -4.66 11.11
C GLU A 119 -10.41 -5.24 10.93
N THR A 120 -10.77 -5.60 9.71
CA THR A 120 -12.13 -6.03 9.34
C THR A 120 -12.21 -7.50 8.93
N GLY A 121 -11.06 -8.14 8.69
CA GLY A 121 -11.04 -9.53 8.29
C GLY A 121 -9.65 -10.12 8.24
N ARG A 122 -9.64 -11.44 8.03
CA ARG A 122 -8.43 -12.23 7.89
C ARG A 122 -8.60 -13.19 6.73
N LEU A 123 -7.62 -13.20 5.83
CA LEU A 123 -7.50 -14.17 4.76
C LEU A 123 -6.55 -15.26 5.22
N ARG A 124 -7.09 -16.47 5.44
CA ARG A 124 -6.28 -17.60 5.90
C ARG A 124 -5.38 -18.13 4.79
N ASP A 125 -4.16 -18.53 5.15
CA ASP A 125 -3.20 -19.15 4.24
C ASP A 125 -2.99 -18.37 2.93
N HIS A 126 -3.08 -17.04 3.02
CA HIS A 126 -3.16 -16.18 1.85
C HIS A 126 -1.82 -16.03 1.14
N TRP A 127 -0.72 -16.06 1.89
CA TRP A 127 0.63 -15.85 1.35
C TRP A 127 1.55 -17.01 1.64
N TYR A 128 2.25 -17.47 0.62
CA TYR A 128 3.31 -18.45 0.77
C TYR A 128 4.68 -17.77 0.90
N ARG A 129 5.36 -17.98 2.03
CA ARG A 129 6.69 -17.41 2.30
C ARG A 129 7.54 -18.38 3.11
N SER A 130 8.78 -18.56 2.66
CA SER A 130 9.79 -19.36 3.37
C SER A 130 9.38 -20.82 3.65
N GLY A 131 8.57 -21.43 2.79
CA GLY A 131 8.13 -22.82 2.96
C GLY A 131 6.74 -22.98 3.56
N ASP A 132 6.16 -21.90 4.09
CA ASP A 132 4.90 -21.95 4.86
C ASP A 132 3.86 -20.98 4.32
N TYR A 133 2.59 -21.27 4.60
CA TYR A 133 1.47 -20.37 4.38
C TYR A 133 1.24 -19.47 5.60
N HIS A 134 0.92 -18.20 5.33
CA HIS A 134 0.71 -17.17 6.35
C HIS A 134 -0.61 -16.47 6.10
N ASP A 135 -1.30 -16.15 7.19
CA ASP A 135 -2.50 -15.33 7.18
C ASP A 135 -2.19 -13.88 6.76
N ALA A 136 -3.12 -13.27 6.03
CA ALA A 136 -3.12 -11.85 5.79
C ALA A 136 -4.29 -11.17 6.52
N LEU A 137 -4.06 -9.94 6.98
CA LEU A 137 -5.04 -9.11 7.68
C LEU A 137 -5.59 -8.08 6.70
N VAL A 138 -6.91 -7.88 6.73
CA VAL A 138 -7.61 -6.89 5.92
C VAL A 138 -8.00 -5.70 6.79
N HIS A 139 -7.49 -4.54 6.44
CA HIS A 139 -7.72 -3.28 7.12
C HIS A 139 -8.60 -2.38 6.26
N HIS A 140 -9.54 -1.67 6.87
CA HIS A 140 -10.45 -0.79 6.16
C HIS A 140 -10.57 0.57 6.86
N LEU A 141 -10.57 1.64 6.07
CA LEU A 141 -10.84 3.00 6.51
C LEU A 141 -11.94 3.61 5.65
N ARG A 142 -12.97 4.18 6.29
CA ARG A 142 -13.96 5.02 5.62
C ARG A 142 -13.47 6.46 5.65
N LEU A 143 -13.48 7.12 4.49
CA LEU A 143 -13.15 8.53 4.37
C LEU A 143 -14.47 9.31 4.42
N GLU A 144 -14.65 10.16 5.42
CA GLU A 144 -15.87 10.95 5.52
C GLU A 144 -15.95 11.95 4.34
N PRO A 145 -17.10 12.04 3.65
CA PRO A 145 -17.34 13.12 2.72
C PRO A 145 -17.42 14.45 3.49
N GLN A 146 -16.81 15.50 2.95
CA GLN A 146 -16.99 16.87 3.43
C GLN A 146 -18.40 17.37 3.14
#